data_AF-A0A2V9P1U4-F1
#
_entry.id   AF-A0A2V9P1U4-F1
#
_cell.length_a   1.000
_cell.length_b   1.000
_cell.length_c   1.000
_cell.angle_alpha   90.00
_cell.angle_beta   90.00
_cell.angle_gamma   90.00
#
_symmetry.space_group_name_H-M   'P 1'
#
loop_
_entity.id
_entity.type
_entity.pdbx_description
1 polymer ?
#
loop_
_entity_poly.entity_id
_entity_poly.type
_entity_poly.pdbx_seq_one_letter_code
_entity_poly.pdbx_strand_id
1 'polypeptide(L)'
;AANQQASNELVIISAKYGADANWVDISSVLSAKIQDGKLRIDVTNASLLGGDDPVPNVPKSADVKYSYGGRRPQSIIVPEGKVLSLPEP
;
A
#
# COMPACT_ATOMS: atom_id res chain seq x y z
N ALA A 1 1.50 -31.87 11.05
CA ALA A 1 0.48 -30.99 10.45
C ALA A 1 0.86 -29.56 10.78
N ALA A 2 1.27 -28.75 9.79
CA ALA A 2 1.56 -27.34 10.04
C ALA A 2 0.23 -26.64 10.34
N ASN A 3 0.08 -26.14 11.56
CA ASN A 3 -1.10 -25.41 12.01
C ASN A 3 -1.35 -24.23 11.05
N GLN A 4 -2.49 -24.28 10.35
CA GLN A 4 -3.06 -23.15 9.63
C GLN A 4 -3.65 -22.14 10.63
N GLN A 5 -2.84 -21.67 11.58
CA GLN A 5 -3.16 -20.40 12.22
C GLN A 5 -3.22 -19.40 11.07
N ALA A 6 -4.40 -18.87 10.77
CA ALA A 6 -4.53 -17.73 9.90
C ALA A 6 -3.63 -16.65 10.51
N SER A 7 -2.40 -16.54 10.01
CA SER A 7 -1.47 -15.53 10.45
C SER A 7 -2.19 -14.21 10.19
N ASN A 8 -2.23 -13.29 11.15
CA ASN A 8 -2.68 -11.92 10.87
C ASN A 8 -1.63 -11.21 10.00
N GLU A 9 -1.22 -11.86 8.93
CA GLU A 9 -0.12 -11.49 8.08
C GLU A 9 -0.70 -10.73 6.92
N LEU A 10 -0.36 -9.44 6.89
CA LEU A 10 -0.57 -8.57 5.77
C LEU A 10 0.60 -8.73 4.81
N VAL A 11 0.30 -9.02 3.55
CA VAL A 11 1.28 -9.12 2.47
C VAL A 11 0.90 -8.16 1.36
N ILE A 12 1.81 -7.26 0.99
CA ILE A 12 1.67 -6.42 -0.20
C ILE A 12 2.10 -7.25 -1.40
N ILE A 13 1.19 -7.42 -2.37
CA ILE A 13 1.45 -8.19 -3.60
C ILE A 13 1.97 -7.27 -4.70
N SER A 14 1.38 -6.08 -4.82
CA SER A 14 1.84 -5.02 -5.72
C SER A 14 1.28 -3.69 -5.25
N ALA A 15 2.08 -2.63 -5.32
CA ALA A 15 1.62 -1.30 -5.02
C ALA A 15 2.30 -0.27 -5.91
N LYS A 16 1.53 0.65 -6.48
CA LYS A 16 2.04 1.74 -7.29
C LYS A 16 1.39 3.06 -6.88
N TYR A 17 2.15 4.14 -7.00
CA TYR A 17 1.69 5.48 -6.70
C TYR A 17 2.00 6.42 -7.85
N GLY A 18 1.00 7.20 -8.27
CA GLY A 18 1.13 8.04 -9.45
C GLY A 18 -0.20 8.46 -10.05
N ALA A 19 -0.14 8.94 -11.28
CA ALA A 19 -1.26 9.39 -12.09
C ALA A 19 -0.96 9.20 -13.58
N ASP A 20 -2.01 9.06 -14.39
CA ASP A 20 -1.92 8.90 -15.85
C ASP A 20 -0.92 7.80 -16.27
N ALA A 21 0.15 8.17 -16.98
CA ALA A 21 1.19 7.25 -17.46
C ALA A 21 2.40 7.14 -16.50
N ASN A 22 2.42 7.91 -15.41
CA ASN A 22 3.57 8.02 -14.52
C ASN A 22 3.25 7.34 -13.17
N TRP A 23 3.79 6.15 -12.98
CA TRP A 23 3.60 5.33 -11.80
C TRP A 23 4.93 4.87 -11.23
N VAL A 24 5.08 4.97 -9.91
CA VAL A 24 6.26 4.51 -9.17
C VAL A 24 5.85 3.31 -8.31
N ASP A 25 6.66 2.24 -8.36
CA ASP A 25 6.47 1.09 -7.48
C ASP A 25 6.80 1.47 -6.03
N ILE A 26 5.83 1.29 -5.14
CA ILE A 26 5.92 1.58 -3.71
C ILE A 26 5.78 0.31 -2.86
N SER A 27 5.81 -0.88 -3.46
CA SER A 27 5.59 -2.17 -2.79
C SER A 27 6.56 -2.39 -1.63
N SER A 28 7.85 -2.11 -1.84
CA SER A 28 8.87 -2.25 -0.78
C SER A 28 8.67 -1.24 0.34
N VAL A 29 8.26 0.00 0.01
CA VAL A 29 7.99 1.04 1.00
C VAL A 29 6.83 0.64 1.89
N LEU A 30 5.71 0.18 1.30
CA LEU A 30 4.55 -0.27 2.07
C LEU A 30 4.87 -1.50 2.90
N SER A 31 5.59 -2.48 2.34
CA SER A 31 5.98 -3.70 3.05
C SER A 31 6.85 -3.41 4.27
N ALA A 32 7.81 -2.48 4.15
CA ALA A 32 8.67 -2.07 5.26
C ALA A 32 7.94 -1.29 6.36
N LYS A 33 6.75 -0.76 6.08
CA LYS A 33 5.90 -0.04 7.04
C LYS A 33 4.89 -0.95 7.75
N ILE A 34 4.81 -2.23 7.39
CA ILE A 34 3.95 -3.19 8.09
C ILE A 34 4.50 -3.44 9.49
N GLN A 35 3.64 -3.26 10.49
CA GLN A 35 3.92 -3.54 11.89
C GLN A 35 2.74 -4.31 12.48
N ASP A 36 3.03 -5.44 13.13
CA ASP A 36 2.02 -6.32 13.74
C ASP A 36 0.87 -6.70 12.79
N GLY A 37 1.19 -6.93 11.51
CA GLY A 37 0.20 -7.31 10.50
C GLY A 37 -0.70 -6.17 10.03
N LYS A 38 -0.35 -4.92 10.33
CA LYS A 38 -1.10 -3.73 9.97
C LYS A 38 -0.22 -2.73 9.24
N LEU A 39 -0.84 -1.94 8.39
CA LEU A 39 -0.22 -0.82 7.70
C LEU A 39 -1.09 0.42 7.92
N ARG A 40 -0.47 1.53 8.32
CA ARG A 40 -1.11 2.84 8.34
C ARG A 40 -0.11 3.88 7.87
N ILE A 41 -0.40 4.54 6.76
CA ILE A 41 0.49 5.53 6.14
C ILE A 41 -0.33 6.60 5.40
N ASP A 42 0.14 7.84 5.46
CA ASP A 42 -0.42 8.94 4.66
C ASP A 42 0.03 8.79 3.20
N VAL A 43 -0.92 8.75 2.27
CA VAL A 43 -0.65 8.65 0.84
C VAL A 43 -0.19 10.01 0.33
N THR A 44 1.12 10.25 0.36
CA THR A 44 1.77 11.51 -0.01
C THR A 44 3.15 11.24 -0.63
N ASN A 45 3.65 12.15 -1.48
CA ASN A 45 5.02 12.12 -2.00
C ASN A 45 6.07 11.93 -0.88
N ALA A 46 5.94 12.70 0.20
CA ALA A 46 6.87 12.66 1.33
C ALA A 46 6.93 11.27 1.99
N SER A 47 5.77 10.67 2.24
CA SER A 47 5.70 9.39 2.96
C SER A 47 6.04 8.19 2.08
N LEU A 48 5.74 8.26 0.78
CA LEU A 48 5.86 7.14 -0.14
C LEU A 48 7.16 7.17 -0.96
N LEU A 49 7.67 8.36 -1.29
CA LEU A 49 8.79 8.55 -2.20
C LEU A 49 9.94 9.37 -1.59
N GLY A 50 9.87 9.70 -0.29
CA GLY A 50 10.90 10.50 0.37
C GLY A 50 10.89 11.99 -0.03
N GLY A 51 9.82 12.45 -0.67
CA GLY A 51 9.64 13.84 -1.10
C GLY A 51 9.72 14.04 -2.61
N ASP A 52 10.15 13.04 -3.37
CA ASP A 52 10.16 13.10 -4.83
C ASP A 52 8.72 13.08 -5.37
N ASP A 53 8.41 14.02 -6.27
CA ASP A 53 7.12 14.07 -6.97
C ASP A 53 7.29 13.65 -8.43
N PRO A 54 6.79 12.47 -8.82
CA PRO A 54 6.89 11.99 -10.20
C PRO A 54 5.99 12.78 -11.16
N VAL A 55 4.94 13.44 -10.64
CA VAL A 55 3.96 14.17 -11.45
C VAL A 55 3.51 15.45 -10.73
N PRO A 56 4.30 16.54 -10.81
CA PRO A 56 3.97 17.80 -10.16
C PRO A 56 2.61 18.35 -10.61
N ASN A 57 1.86 18.90 -9.65
CA ASN A 57 0.54 19.54 -9.86
C ASN A 57 -0.58 18.61 -10.37
N VAL A 58 -0.39 17.29 -10.34
CA VAL A 58 -1.43 16.31 -10.69
C VAL A 58 -1.86 15.54 -9.44
N PRO A 59 -3.17 15.42 -9.16
CA PRO A 59 -3.66 14.57 -8.09
C PRO A 59 -3.30 13.11 -8.33
N LYS A 60 -2.51 12.51 -7.42
CA LYS A 60 -2.08 11.12 -7.52
C LYS A 60 -2.96 10.18 -6.70
N SER A 61 -2.77 8.88 -6.89
CA SER A 61 -3.40 7.84 -6.07
C SER A 61 -2.44 6.67 -5.87
N ALA A 62 -2.61 5.96 -4.77
CA ALA A 62 -1.96 4.67 -4.53
C ALA A 62 -2.92 3.54 -4.91
N ASP A 63 -2.51 2.70 -5.86
CA ASP A 63 -3.20 1.46 -6.23
C ASP A 63 -2.44 0.29 -5.58
N VAL A 64 -3.10 -0.38 -4.62
CA VAL A 64 -2.48 -1.36 -3.74
C VAL A 64 -3.26 -2.67 -3.81
N LYS A 65 -2.55 -3.74 -4.14
CA LYS A 65 -3.03 -5.12 -4.04
C LYS A 65 -2.37 -5.81 -2.86
N TYR A 66 -3.17 -6.38 -1.98
CA TYR A 66 -2.70 -7.04 -0.75
C TYR A 66 -3.45 -8.34 -0.48
N SER A 67 -2.87 -9.21 0.35
CA SER A 67 -3.56 -10.34 0.98
C SER A 67 -3.44 -10.19 2.50
N TYR A 68 -4.47 -10.63 3.22
CA TYR A 68 -4.47 -10.65 4.68
C TYR A 68 -4.99 -12.00 5.17
N GLY A 69 -4.28 -12.66 6.07
CA GLY A 69 -4.74 -13.93 6.63
C GLY A 69 -4.83 -15.09 5.65
N GLY A 70 -3.98 -15.09 4.63
CA GLY A 70 -4.02 -16.10 3.55
C GLY A 70 -5.29 -16.02 2.68
N ARG A 71 -6.08 -14.95 2.82
CA ARG A 71 -7.29 -14.73 2.02
C ARG A 71 -6.95 -14.35 0.59
N ARG A 72 -7.95 -14.42 -0.29
CA ARG A 72 -7.83 -13.96 -1.68
C ARG A 72 -7.33 -12.51 -1.72
N PRO A 73 -6.44 -12.18 -2.65
CA PRO A 73 -5.96 -10.81 -2.83
C PRO A 73 -7.09 -9.80 -3.02
N GLN A 74 -6.97 -8.64 -2.38
CA GLN A 74 -7.86 -7.49 -2.50
C GLN A 74 -7.08 -6.32 -3.10
N SER A 75 -7.77 -5.45 -3.83
CA SER A 75 -7.22 -4.21 -4.39
C SER A 75 -7.96 -3.01 -3.83
N ILE A 76 -7.21 -1.97 -3.45
CA ILE A 76 -7.72 -0.70 -2.98
C ILE A 76 -7.01 0.43 -3.72
N ILE A 77 -7.76 1.48 -4.05
CA ILE A 77 -7.22 2.72 -4.58
C ILE A 77 -7.45 3.83 -3.54
N VAL A 78 -6.38 4.47 -3.10
CA VAL A 78 -6.41 5.53 -2.10
C VAL A 78 -5.88 6.83 -2.71
N PRO A 79 -6.69 7.90 -2.77
CA PRO A 79 -6.24 9.19 -3.28
C PRO A 79 -5.11 9.79 -2.44
N GLU A 80 -4.26 10.59 -3.07
CA GLU A 80 -3.28 11.43 -2.37
C GLU A 80 -3.96 12.31 -1.30
N GLY A 81 -3.29 12.48 -0.17
CA GLY A 81 -3.80 13.19 0.99
C GLY A 81 -4.78 12.38 1.86
N LYS A 82 -5.03 11.10 1.53
CA LYS A 82 -5.78 10.17 2.38
C LYS A 82 -4.84 9.19 3.10
N VAL A 83 -5.37 8.52 4.11
CA VAL A 83 -4.65 7.49 4.86
C VAL A 83 -4.95 6.12 4.24
N LEU A 84 -3.91 5.39 3.87
CA LEU A 84 -4.01 3.96 3.59
C LEU A 84 -3.93 3.21 4.92
N SER A 85 -4.98 2.46 5.24
CA SER A 85 -5.08 1.65 6.46
C SER A 85 -5.43 0.22 6.08
N LEU A 86 -4.53 -0.73 6.33
CA LEU A 86 -4.72 -2.15 6.06
C LEU A 86 -4.51 -3.00 7.33
N PRO A 87 -5.24 -4.12 7.49
CA PRO A 87 -6.42 -4.48 6.70
C PRO A 87 -7.53 -3.44 6.86
N GLU A 88 -8.41 -3.32 5.87
CA GLU A 88 -9.60 -2.47 6.02
C GLU A 88 -10.46 -3.00 7.19
N PRO A 89 -11.04 -2.11 8.02
CA PRO A 89 -11.90 -2.50 9.13
C PRO A 89 -13.16 -3.26 8.70
#